data_AF-A0A1M6LHU7-F1
#
_entry.id   AF-A0A1M6LHU7-F1
#
_cell.length_a   1.000
_cell.length_b   1.000
_cell.length_c   1.000
_cell.angle_alpha   90.00
_cell.angle_beta   90.00
_cell.angle_gamma   90.00
#
_symmetry.space_group_name_H-M   'P 1'
#
loop_
_entity.id
_entity.type
_entity.pdbx_description
1 polymer ?
#
loop_
_entity_poly.entity_id
_entity_poly.type
_entity_poly.pdbx_seq_one_letter_code
_entity_poly.pdbx_strand_id
1 'polypeptide(L)' 'MKEVKFDDKQDINNRINELRFKLNEIYKTQGHTKEVVKLSQELDKYIFSIQRQILEKQKKDKD' A
#
# COMPACT_ATOMS: atom_id res chain seq x y z
N MET A 1 -15.56 2.73 -9.93
CA MET A 1 -14.29 2.84 -9.19
C MET A 1 -13.16 2.67 -10.20
N LYS A 2 -12.21 3.60 -10.31
CA LYS A 2 -11.06 3.42 -11.21
C LYS A 2 -10.18 2.31 -10.64
N GLU A 3 -10.07 1.23 -11.39
CA GLU A 3 -9.13 0.14 -11.13
C GLU A 3 -7.72 0.73 -11.21
N VAL A 4 -6.99 0.75 -10.10
CA VAL A 4 -5.60 1.20 -10.11
C VAL A 4 -4.79 0.07 -10.74
N LYS A 5 -4.54 0.17 -12.04
CA LYS A 5 -3.63 -0.71 -12.76
C LYS A 5 -2.21 -0.37 -12.33
N PHE A 6 -1.67 -1.20 -11.46
CA PHE A 6 -0.25 -1.18 -11.13
C PHE A 6 0.46 -2.14 -12.08
N ASP A 7 1.21 -1.58 -13.02
CA ASP A 7 1.82 -2.30 -14.13
C ASP A 7 2.92 -3.28 -13.69
N ASP A 8 3.52 -3.10 -12.51
CA ASP A 8 4.56 -4.00 -12.01
C ASP A 8 4.52 -4.19 -10.49
N LYS A 9 4.74 -5.43 -10.01
CA LYS A 9 4.82 -5.74 -8.56
C LYS A 9 5.92 -4.91 -7.89
N GLN A 10 6.98 -4.61 -8.64
CA GLN A 10 8.10 -3.80 -8.18
C GLN A 10 7.69 -2.36 -7.88
N ASP A 11 6.83 -1.76 -8.72
CA ASP A 11 6.30 -0.41 -8.51
C ASP A 11 5.43 -0.31 -7.25
N ILE A 12 4.59 -1.32 -6.98
CA ILE A 12 3.74 -1.30 -5.77
C ILE A 12 4.59 -1.39 -4.50
N ASN A 13 5.61 -2.26 -4.49
CA ASN A 13 6.51 -2.39 -3.35
C ASN A 13 7.31 -1.11 -3.11
N ASN A 14 7.81 -0.47 -4.17
CA ASN A 14 8.48 0.82 -4.06
C ASN A 14 7.54 1.86 -3.44
N ARG A 15 6.29 1.92 -3.92
CA ARG A 15 5.31 2.87 -3.41
C ARG A 15 4.95 2.65 -1.94
N ILE A 16 4.82 1.39 -1.52
CA ILE A 16 4.60 1.03 -0.11
C ILE A 16 5.78 1.49 0.75
N ASN A 17 7.01 1.29 0.30
CA ASN A 17 8.20 1.70 1.03
C ASN A 17 8.31 3.24 1.15
N GLU A 18 8.05 3.96 0.06
CA GLU A 18 7.97 5.43 0.06
C GLU A 18 6.92 5.94 1.05
N LEU A 19 5.70 5.39 0.99
CA LEU A 19 4.61 5.78 1.87
C LEU A 19 4.90 5.46 3.34
N ARG A 20 5.51 4.30 3.62
CA ARG A 20 5.96 3.93 4.98
C ARG A 20 6.98 4.92 5.52
N PHE A 21 7.99 5.27 4.72
CA PHE A 21 9.01 6.22 5.13
C PHE A 21 8.38 7.58 5.42
N LYS A 22 7.56 8.09 4.50
CA LYS A 22 6.88 9.38 4.64
C LYS A 22 5.94 9.42 5.85
N LEU A 23 5.17 8.36 6.07
CA LEU A 23 4.28 8.24 7.23
C LEU A 23 5.06 8.30 8.54
N ASN A 24 6.19 7.59 8.61
CA ASN A 24 7.03 7.58 9.81
C ASN A 24 7.63 8.97 10.10
N GLU A 25 8.15 9.65 9.08
CA GLU A 25 8.70 11.00 9.23
C GLU A 25 7.64 12.03 9.66
N ILE A 26 6.46 11.99 9.05
CA ILE A 26 5.35 12.89 9.42
C ILE A 26 4.84 12.55 10.82
N TYR A 27 4.73 11.27 11.18
CA TYR A 27 4.30 10.86 12.52
C TYR A 27 5.30 11.29 13.60
N LYS A 28 6.61 11.19 13.35
CA LYS A 28 7.64 11.68 14.28
C LYS A 28 7.57 13.18 14.50
N THR A 29 7.28 13.94 13.43
CA THR A 29 7.31 15.42 13.47
C THR A 29 5.99 16.02 13.95
N GLN A 30 4.85 15.44 13.56
CA GLN A 30 3.52 16.01 13.80
C GLN A 30 2.66 15.17 14.74
N GLY A 31 3.06 13.93 15.07
CA GLY A 31 2.25 13.01 15.86
C GLY A 31 1.00 12.54 15.13
N HIS A 32 -0.08 12.30 15.88
CA HIS A 32 -1.33 11.78 15.32
C HIS A 32 -2.19 12.89 14.71
N THR A 33 -1.96 13.23 13.43
CA THR A 33 -2.75 14.23 12.69
C THR A 33 -3.66 13.61 11.63
N LYS A 34 -4.62 14.40 11.14
CA LYS A 34 -5.48 14.00 10.00
C LYS A 34 -4.67 13.63 8.75
N GLU A 35 -3.49 14.23 8.57
CA GLU A 35 -2.61 13.93 7.43
C GLU A 35 -1.95 12.56 7.57
N VAL A 36 -1.46 12.23 8.77
CA VAL A 36 -0.94 10.89 9.10
C VAL A 36 -2.03 9.84 8.90
N VAL A 37 -3.26 10.09 9.35
CA VAL A 37 -4.37 9.14 9.17
C VAL A 37 -4.66 8.91 7.68
N LYS A 38 -4.68 9.97 6.86
CA LYS A 38 -4.87 9.84 5.41
C LYS A 38 -3.76 9.03 4.74
N LEU A 39 -2.50 9.29 5.10
CA LEU A 39 -1.34 8.55 4.58
C LEU A 39 -1.37 7.08 5.00
N SER A 40 -1.77 6.80 6.24
CA SER A 40 -1.94 5.41 6.72
C SER A 40 -3.02 4.68 5.94
N GLN A 41 -4.19 5.31 5.73
CA GLN A 41 -5.28 4.73 4.93
C GLN A 41 -4.89 4.52 3.47
N GLU A 42 -4.06 5.41 2.93
CA GLU A 42 -3.51 5.25 1.59
C GLU A 42 -2.57 4.04 1.54
N LEU A 43 -1.62 3.92 2.47
CA LEU A 43 -0.70 2.79 2.59
C LEU A 43 -1.45 1.45 2.69
N ASP A 44 -2.50 1.38 3.51
CA ASP A 44 -3.33 0.17 3.67
C ASP A 44 -3.94 -0.29 2.34
N LYS A 45 -4.36 0.62 1.46
CA LYS A 45 -4.91 0.26 0.14
C LYS A 45 -3.88 -0.44 -0.74
N TYR A 46 -2.63 0.02 -0.73
CA TYR A 46 -1.56 -0.62 -1.51
C TYR A 46 -1.22 -2.00 -0.93
N ILE A 47 -1.12 -2.12 0.39
CA ILE A 47 -0.87 -3.41 1.06
C ILE A 47 -1.98 -4.40 0.73
N PHE A 48 -3.25 -3.97 0.85
CA PHE A 48 -4.40 -4.81 0.54
C PHE A 48 -4.40 -5.28 -0.92
N SER A 49 -4.04 -4.38 -1.86
CA SER A 49 -3.93 -4.72 -3.28
C SER A 49 -2.88 -5.82 -3.52
N ILE A 50 -1.71 -5.74 -2.90
CA ILE A 50 -0.69 -6.80 -3.00
C ILE A 50 -1.19 -8.11 -2.40
N GLN A 51 -1.76 -8.07 -1.19
CA GLN A 51 -2.26 -9.27 -0.52
C GLN A 51 -3.31 -9.99 -1.37
N ARG A 52 -4.22 -9.21 -1.99
CA ARG A 52 -5.23 -9.76 -2.91
C ARG A 52 -4.57 -10.41 -4.13
N GLN A 53 -3.61 -9.76 -4.77
CA GLN A 53 -2.90 -10.34 -5.93
C GLN A 53 -2.16 -11.64 -5.57
N ILE A 54 -1.57 -11.72 -4.38
CA ILE A 54 -0.91 -12.94 -3.88
C ILE A 54 -1.94 -14.06 -3.70
N LEU A 55 -3.08 -13.78 -3.06
CA LEU A 55 -4.16 -14.74 -2.86
C LEU A 55 -4.75 -15.23 -4.19
N GLU A 56 -4.96 -14.33 -5.16
CA GLU A 56 -5.46 -14.69 -6.49
C GLU A 56 -4.46 -15.58 -7.25
N LYS A 57 -3.14 -15.35 -7.11
CA LYS A 57 -2.12 -16.26 -7.66
C LYS A 57 -2.14 -17.64 -6.98
N GLN A 58 -2.22 -17.69 -5.65
CA GLN A 58 -2.29 -18.97 -4.92
C GLN A 58 -3.52 -19.80 -5.26
N LYS A 59 -4.64 -19.16 -5.62
CA LYS A 59 -5.84 -19.87 -6.08
C LYS A 59 -5.65 -20.47 -7.48
N LYS A 60 -4.96 -19.76 -8.38
CA LYS A 60 -4.69 -20.26 -9.74
C LYS A 60 -3.68 -21.40 -9.80
N ASP A 61 -2.78 -21.50 -8.81
CA ASP A 61 -1.78 -22.57 -8.73
C ASP A 61 -2.35 -23.90 -8.16
N LYS A 62 -3.59 -23.88 -7.66
CA LYS A 62 -4.27 -25.03 -7.03
C LYS A 62 -5.36 -25.66 -7.91
N ASP A 63 -5.59 -25.12 -9.11
CA ASP A 63 -6.58 -25.56 -10.11
C ASP A 63 -5.84 -26.13 -11.32
#